data_AF-A0A2T6B607-F1
#
_entry.id   AF-A0A2T6B607-F1
#
_cell.length_a   1.000
_cell.length_b   1.000
_cell.length_c   1.000
_cell.angle_alpha   90.00
_cell.angle_beta   90.00
_cell.angle_gamma   90.00
#
_symmetry.space_group_name_H-M   'P 1'
#
loop_
_entity.id
_entity.type
_entity.pdbx_description
1 polymer ?
#
loop_
_entity_poly.entity_id
_entity_poly.type
_entity_poly.pdbx_seq_one_letter_code
_entity_poly.pdbx_strand_id
1 'polypeptide(L)'
;MWDETARKAKEDYVVLLGQFDQAPVRQGKTGPVLNFTGKQLGASGFGTAFTGQITLVRHCLTAEPTCDASYVPRGEQLIFVQKKDDRLVLFETLCGDLLIAQPSKDDLHRLLTCHRGGECLALN
;
A
#
# COMPACT_ATOMS: atom_id res chain seq x y z
N MET A 1 -11.51 3.43 -26.13
CA MET A 1 -10.10 3.82 -25.99
C MET A 1 -9.74 3.94 -24.50
N TRP A 2 -9.96 2.86 -23.72
CA TRP A 2 -9.72 2.79 -22.27
C TRP A 2 -8.69 1.71 -21.90
N ASP A 3 -8.07 1.08 -22.90
CA ASP A 3 -7.29 -0.15 -22.73
C ASP A 3 -5.79 0.10 -22.51
N GLU A 4 -5.26 1.24 -22.98
CA GLU A 4 -3.81 1.50 -22.89
C GLU A 4 -3.38 2.03 -21.52
N THR A 5 -4.23 2.81 -20.84
CA THR A 5 -3.92 3.38 -19.53
C THR A 5 -3.89 2.30 -18.44
N ALA A 6 -4.83 1.36 -18.47
CA ALA A 6 -4.88 0.24 -17.54
C ALA A 6 -3.70 -0.73 -17.74
N ARG A 7 -3.24 -0.90 -19.00
CA ARG A 7 -2.08 -1.76 -19.31
C ARG A 7 -0.73 -1.13 -18.96
N LYS A 8 -0.61 0.21 -18.99
CA LYS A 8 0.59 0.91 -18.49
C LYS A 8 0.65 0.94 -16.97
N ALA A 9 -0.49 1.05 -16.29
CA ALA A 9 -0.57 0.98 -14.83
C ALA A 9 -0.18 -0.39 -14.24
N LYS A 10 -0.19 -1.45 -15.05
CA LYS A 10 0.09 -2.84 -14.63
C LYS A 10 1.51 -3.08 -14.11
N GLU A 11 2.48 -2.21 -14.38
CA GLU A 11 3.89 -2.41 -13.97
C GLU A 11 4.32 -1.58 -12.76
N ASP A 12 3.49 -0.62 -12.33
CA ASP A 12 3.90 0.38 -11.35
C ASP A 12 3.42 0.09 -9.92
N TYR A 13 2.60 -0.95 -9.68
CA TYR A 13 2.11 -1.24 -8.34
C TYR A 13 2.52 -2.62 -7.83
N VAL A 14 2.81 -2.70 -6.52
CA VAL A 14 3.00 -3.93 -5.77
C VAL A 14 1.98 -3.94 -4.64
N VAL A 15 1.34 -5.07 -4.41
CA VAL A 15 0.42 -5.25 -3.29
C VAL A 15 1.13 -6.04 -2.20
N LEU A 16 1.15 -5.51 -0.99
CA LEU A 16 1.87 -6.09 0.15
C LEU A 16 0.91 -6.30 1.32
N LEU A 17 1.12 -7.39 2.06
CA LEU A 17 0.43 -7.71 3.31
C LEU A 17 1.49 -7.90 4.40
N GLY A 18 1.44 -7.11 5.46
CA GLY A 18 2.51 -7.11 6.47
C GLY A 18 2.45 -5.93 7.42
N GLN A 19 3.58 -5.55 7.98
CA GLN A 19 3.65 -4.53 9.05
C GLN A 19 4.79 -3.55 8.80
N PHE A 20 4.57 -2.30 9.20
CA PHE A 20 5.60 -1.29 9.29
C PHE A 20 6.32 -1.35 10.64
N ASP A 21 7.63 -1.13 10.62
CA ASP A 21 8.37 -0.78 11.83
C ASP A 21 7.82 0.55 12.39
N GLN A 22 7.76 0.67 13.72
CA GLN A 22 7.22 1.86 14.37
C GLN A 22 8.16 3.07 14.30
N ALA A 23 9.46 2.82 14.08
CA ALA A 23 10.47 3.86 13.99
C ALA A 23 10.79 4.14 12.51
N PRO A 24 10.65 5.39 12.02
CA PRO A 24 11.08 5.74 10.69
C PRO A 24 12.60 5.64 10.58
N VAL A 25 13.08 5.06 9.49
CA VAL A 25 14.51 4.99 9.15
C VAL A 25 15.05 6.39 8.85
N ARG A 26 14.25 7.24 8.20
CA ARG A 26 14.55 8.65 7.97
C ARG A 26 13.27 9.46 7.79
N GLN A 27 13.36 10.74 8.14
CA GLN A 27 12.35 11.73 7.79
C GLN A 27 12.70 12.35 6.44
N GLY A 28 11.90 12.06 5.41
CA GLY A 28 12.04 12.65 4.08
C GLY A 28 11.23 13.93 3.96
N LYS A 29 11.52 14.75 2.94
CA LYS A 29 10.77 15.98 2.66
C LYS A 29 9.28 15.74 2.37
N THR A 30 8.95 14.56 1.82
CA THR A 30 7.59 14.19 1.40
C THR A 30 6.88 13.29 2.42
N GLY A 31 7.57 12.91 3.50
CA GLY A 31 7.08 12.00 4.53
C GLY A 31 8.17 11.00 5.01
N PRO A 32 7.86 10.19 6.02
CA PRO A 32 8.80 9.24 6.59
C PRO A 32 9.09 8.08 5.64
N VAL A 33 10.29 7.51 5.79
CA VAL A 33 10.66 6.24 5.18
C VAL A 33 10.71 5.20 6.29
N LEU A 34 9.96 4.11 6.11
CA LEU A 34 9.79 3.06 7.10
C LEU A 34 10.19 1.72 6.50
N ASN A 35 10.70 0.81 7.32
CA ASN A 35 10.82 -0.58 6.90
C ASN A 35 9.45 -1.23 6.95
N PHE A 36 9.20 -2.12 6.00
CA PHE A 36 8.03 -2.97 5.94
C PHE A 36 8.47 -4.42 5.79
N THR A 37 7.87 -5.28 6.60
CA THR A 37 8.10 -6.72 6.55
C THR A 37 6.76 -7.44 6.36
N GLY A 38 6.72 -8.38 5.42
CA GLY A 38 5.50 -9.10 5.13
C GLY A 38 5.63 -9.99 3.91
N LYS A 39 4.60 -9.98 3.08
CA LYS A 39 4.50 -10.79 1.87
C LYS A 39 3.97 -9.95 0.72
N GLN A 40 4.47 -10.26 -0.47
CA GLN A 40 4.01 -9.68 -1.71
C GLN A 40 2.96 -10.57 -2.38
N LEU A 41 1.92 -9.94 -2.94
CA LEU A 41 0.96 -10.58 -3.81
C LEU A 41 1.64 -11.02 -5.11
N GLY A 42 1.65 -12.32 -5.37
CA GLY A 42 2.02 -12.92 -6.65
C GLY A 42 0.87 -13.77 -7.19
N ALA A 43 1.14 -14.52 -8.27
CA ALA A 43 0.12 -15.30 -8.97
C ALA A 43 -0.67 -16.30 -8.08
N SER A 44 -0.03 -16.85 -7.05
CA SER A 44 -0.68 -17.77 -6.10
C SER A 44 -1.32 -17.08 -4.89
N GLY A 45 -1.10 -15.78 -4.70
CA GLY A 45 -1.48 -15.02 -3.50
C GLY A 45 -0.26 -14.43 -2.78
N PHE A 46 -0.41 -14.13 -1.49
CA PHE A 46 0.66 -13.62 -0.63
C PHE A 46 1.65 -14.73 -0.21
N GLY A 47 2.42 -15.24 -1.17
CA GLY A 47 3.36 -16.35 -0.97
C GLY A 47 4.84 -15.96 -0.90
N THR A 48 5.19 -14.80 -1.46
CA THR A 48 6.59 -14.35 -1.53
C THR A 48 6.91 -13.45 -0.36
N ALA A 49 7.93 -13.78 0.44
CA ALA A 49 8.39 -12.92 1.52
C ALA A 49 8.88 -11.58 0.97
N PHE A 50 8.61 -10.49 1.70
CA PHE A 50 9.00 -9.16 1.33
C PHE A 50 9.57 -8.42 2.54
N THR A 51 10.73 -7.80 2.34
CA THR A 51 11.34 -6.84 3.26
C THR A 51 11.85 -5.66 2.44
N GLY A 52 11.46 -4.45 2.79
CA GLY A 52 11.89 -3.27 2.04
C GLY A 52 11.53 -1.96 2.71
N GLN A 53 12.11 -0.87 2.19
CA GLN A 53 11.79 0.48 2.63
C GLN A 53 10.66 1.06 1.79
N ILE A 54 9.68 1.66 2.45
CA ILE A 54 8.54 2.31 1.82
C ILE A 54 8.52 3.77 2.27
N THR A 55 8.39 4.68 1.30
CA THR A 55 8.19 6.10 1.56
C THR A 55 6.69 6.36 1.68
N LEU A 56 6.26 6.90 2.82
CA LEU A 56 4.90 7.40 2.95
C LEU A 56 4.83 8.80 2.38
N VAL A 57 3.86 9.04 1.49
CA VAL A 57 3.58 10.36 0.94
C VAL A 57 2.14 10.72 1.25
N ARG A 58 1.96 11.64 2.18
CA ARG A 58 0.64 12.19 2.53
C ARG A 58 0.39 13.47 1.77
N HIS A 59 -0.74 13.53 1.07
CA HIS A 59 -1.26 14.77 0.49
C HIS A 59 -2.27 15.39 1.45
N CYS A 60 -1.78 16.09 2.48
CA CYS A 60 -2.66 16.84 3.36
C CYS A 60 -3.03 18.17 2.68
N LEU A 61 -4.31 18.33 2.34
CA LEU A 61 -4.83 19.53 1.68
C LEU A 61 -4.91 20.74 2.62
N THR A 62 -4.78 20.51 3.94
CA THR A 62 -4.81 21.54 4.97
C THR A 62 -3.79 21.21 6.05
N ALA A 63 -3.16 22.24 6.62
CA ALA A 63 -2.30 22.16 7.80
C ALA A 63 -3.13 21.87 9.07
N GLU A 64 -3.99 20.85 9.03
CA GLU A 64 -4.74 20.37 10.18
C GLU A 64 -3.74 19.73 11.17
N PRO A 65 -3.83 20.03 12.48
CA PRO A 65 -2.96 19.44 13.50
C PRO A 65 -3.02 17.91 13.57
N THR A 66 -4.02 17.31 12.94
CA THR A 66 -4.27 15.85 12.85
C THR A 66 -3.51 15.18 11.70
N CYS A 67 -2.94 15.93 10.76
CA CYS A 67 -2.00 15.40 9.77
C CYS A 67 -0.62 15.23 10.41
N ASP A 68 -0.54 14.34 11.41
CA ASP A 68 0.76 13.87 11.87
C ASP A 68 1.30 12.91 10.81
N ALA A 69 2.15 13.43 9.92
CA ALA A 69 2.80 12.65 8.87
C ALA A 69 3.69 11.52 9.40
N SER A 70 3.91 11.43 10.72
CA SER A 70 4.66 10.37 11.36
C SER A 70 3.81 9.19 11.86
N TYR A 71 2.47 9.31 11.89
CA TYR A 71 1.60 8.23 12.37
C TYR A 71 1.47 7.10 11.34
N VAL A 72 1.81 5.88 11.73
CA VAL A 72 1.56 4.66 10.94
C VAL A 72 0.66 3.73 11.74
N PRO A 73 -0.47 3.26 11.17
CA PRO A 73 -1.32 2.32 11.87
C PRO A 73 -0.56 1.07 12.32
N ARG A 74 -0.82 0.63 13.55
CA ARG A 74 -0.24 -0.59 14.10
C ARG A 74 -0.99 -1.83 13.58
N GLY A 75 -0.25 -2.94 13.49
CA GLY A 75 -0.80 -4.24 13.10
C GLY A 75 -0.63 -4.51 11.61
N GLU A 76 -1.21 -5.62 11.15
CA GLU A 76 -1.15 -6.03 9.74
C GLU A 76 -1.86 -5.02 8.85
N GLN A 77 -1.25 -4.68 7.72
CA GLN A 77 -1.70 -3.72 6.74
C GLN A 77 -1.71 -4.39 5.37
N LEU A 78 -2.77 -4.15 4.61
CA LEU A 78 -2.79 -4.41 3.17
C LEU A 78 -2.54 -3.09 2.45
N ILE A 79 -1.44 -3.00 1.70
CA ILE A 79 -1.01 -1.76 1.05
C ILE A 79 -0.78 -1.95 -0.44
N PHE A 80 -1.13 -0.93 -1.21
CA PHE A 80 -0.94 -0.84 -2.65
C PHE A 80 0.15 0.20 -2.91
N VAL A 81 1.39 -0.26 -3.06
CA VAL A 81 2.56 0.62 -3.18
C VAL A 81 2.94 0.83 -4.63
N GLN A 82 3.26 2.07 -4.98
CA GLN A 82 3.72 2.43 -6.31
C GLN A 82 5.25 2.39 -6.39
N LYS A 83 5.80 1.86 -7.49
CA LYS A 83 7.21 1.99 -7.86
C LYS A 83 7.42 3.34 -8.55
N LYS A 84 8.34 4.16 -8.03
CA LYS A 84 8.77 5.44 -8.64
C LYS A 84 10.27 5.62 -8.48
N ASP A 85 10.99 5.80 -9.58
CA ASP A 85 12.44 6.08 -9.58
C ASP A 85 13.20 5.17 -8.61
N ASP A 86 13.04 3.85 -8.76
CA ASP A 86 13.63 2.81 -7.89
C ASP A 86 13.22 2.84 -6.40
N ARG A 87 12.13 3.53 -6.06
CA ARG A 87 11.57 3.59 -4.71
C ARG A 87 10.15 3.05 -4.65
N LEU A 88 9.79 2.49 -3.51
CA LEU A 88 8.41 2.13 -3.18
C LEU A 88 7.77 3.28 -2.43
N VAL A 89 6.63 3.73 -2.93
CA VAL A 89 5.91 4.89 -2.43
C VAL A 89 4.48 4.50 -2.15
N LEU A 90 4.04 4.69 -0.91
CA LEU A 90 2.65 4.60 -0.53
C LEU A 90 2.06 6.00 -0.51
N PHE A 91 1.09 6.27 -1.39
CA PHE A 91 0.34 7.51 -1.37
C PHE A 91 -0.85 7.35 -0.45
N GLU A 92 -0.85 8.06 0.67
CA GLU A 92 -2.04 8.16 1.51
C GLU A 92 -2.89 9.30 0.94
N THR A 93 -3.89 8.91 0.16
CA THR A 93 -4.91 9.82 -0.36
C THR A 93 -6.00 9.99 0.68
N LEU A 94 -6.75 11.10 0.60
CA LEU A 94 -7.91 11.36 1.46
C LEU A 94 -9.01 10.30 1.32
N CYS A 95 -8.98 9.49 0.27
CA CYS A 95 -9.95 8.45 -0.01
C CYS A 95 -9.59 7.10 0.65
N GLY A 96 -8.38 6.94 1.22
CA GLY A 96 -8.01 5.72 1.97
C GLY A 96 -7.71 4.49 1.11
N ASP A 97 -7.83 4.57 -0.21
CA ASP A 97 -7.89 3.40 -1.10
C ASP A 97 -6.60 2.57 -1.23
N LEU A 98 -5.47 3.04 -0.69
CA LEU A 98 -4.16 2.40 -0.88
C LEU A 98 -3.60 1.77 0.40
N LEU A 99 -4.26 1.93 1.55
CA LEU A 99 -3.91 1.32 2.82
C LEU A 99 -5.17 0.86 3.54
N ILE A 100 -5.24 -0.43 3.84
CA ILE A 100 -6.27 -1.04 4.67
C ILE A 100 -5.61 -1.53 5.94
N ALA A 101 -5.99 -0.92 7.07
CA ALA A 101 -5.48 -1.30 8.38
C ALA A 101 -6.26 -2.49 8.92
N GLN A 102 -5.53 -3.53 9.34
CA GLN A 102 -6.08 -4.77 9.88
C GLN A 102 -7.10 -5.43 8.93
N PRO A 103 -6.69 -5.77 7.68
CA PRO A 103 -7.60 -6.32 6.69
C PRO A 103 -8.26 -7.59 7.20
N SER A 104 -9.57 -7.70 7.02
CA SER A 104 -10.30 -8.90 7.42
C SER A 104 -9.97 -10.07 6.49
N LYS A 105 -10.30 -11.29 6.92
CA LYS A 105 -10.20 -12.47 6.05
C LYS A 105 -11.05 -12.32 4.78
N ASP A 106 -12.18 -11.64 4.87
CA ASP A 106 -13.07 -11.38 3.75
C ASP A 106 -12.46 -10.37 2.78
N ASP A 107 -11.76 -9.35 3.26
CA ASP A 107 -11.02 -8.40 2.41
C ASP A 107 -9.94 -9.12 1.61
N LEU A 108 -9.16 -9.97 2.28
CA LEU A 108 -8.13 -10.78 1.61
C LEU A 108 -8.75 -11.76 0.61
N HIS A 109 -9.89 -12.37 0.95
CA HIS A 109 -10.59 -13.27 0.04
C HIS A 109 -11.11 -12.54 -1.21
N ARG A 110 -11.75 -11.38 -1.04
CA ARG A 110 -12.24 -10.54 -2.15
C ARG A 110 -11.09 -10.09 -3.05
N LEU A 111 -9.98 -9.62 -2.46
CA LEU A 111 -8.78 -9.24 -3.20
C LEU A 111 -8.23 -10.41 -4.02
N LEU A 112 -8.09 -11.59 -3.42
CA LEU A 112 -7.54 -12.77 -4.11
C LEU A 112 -8.48 -13.27 -5.21
N THR A 113 -9.79 -13.19 -5.01
CA THR A 113 -10.78 -13.53 -6.05
C THR A 113 -10.69 -12.59 -7.24
N CYS A 114 -10.67 -11.27 -6.99
CA CYS A 114 -10.45 -10.27 -8.03
C CYS A 114 -9.12 -10.48 -8.76
N HIS A 115 -8.02 -10.71 -8.01
CA HIS A 115 -6.69 -10.95 -8.57
C HIS A 115 -6.64 -12.16 -9.53
N ARG A 116 -7.46 -13.19 -9.27
CA ARG A 116 -7.57 -14.40 -10.11
C ARG A 116 -8.53 -14.26 -11.29
N GLY A 117 -9.04 -13.06 -11.57
CA GLY A 117 -9.98 -12.78 -12.65
C GLY A 117 -11.45 -13.02 -12.30
N GLY A 118 -11.76 -13.19 -11.02
CA GLY A 118 -13.13 -13.17 -10.52
C GLY A 118 -13.67 -11.75 -10.34
N GLU A 119 -14.81 -11.64 -9.65
CA GLU A 119 -15.45 -10.35 -9.37
C GLU A 119 -14.59 -9.47 -8.44
N CYS A 120 -14.50 -8.18 -8.77
CA CYS A 120 -13.78 -7.18 -7.99
C CYS A 120 -14.76 -6.38 -7.12
N LEU A 121 -14.82 -6.75 -5.84
CA LEU A 121 -15.67 -6.12 -4.84
C LEU A 121 -14.88 -5.12 -3.99
N ALA A 122 -15.60 -4.17 -3.40
CA ALA A 122 -15.02 -3.21 -2.46
C ALA A 122 -14.42 -3.92 -1.23
N LEU A 123 -13.32 -3.34 -0.75
CA LEU A 123 -12.64 -3.70 0.50
C LEU A 123 -13.03 -2.70 1.59
N ASN A 124 -12.95 -3.12 2.86
CA ASN A 124 -13.30 -2.29 4.02
C ASN A 124 -12.22 -1.29 4.45
#